data_AF-A0A532BZQ5-F1
#
_entry.id   AF-A0A532BZQ5-F1
#
_cell.length_a   1.000
_cell.length_b   1.000
_cell.length_c   1.000
_cell.angle_alpha   90.00
_cell.angle_beta   90.00
_cell.angle_gamma   90.00
#
_symmetry.space_group_name_H-M   'P 1'
#
loop_
_entity.id
_entity.type
_entity.pdbx_description
1 polymer ?
#
loop_
_entity_poly.entity_id
_entity_poly.type
_entity_poly.pdbx_seq_one_letter_code
_entity_poly.pdbx_strand_id
1 'polypeptide(L)' 'MNEVEVRRCAANCRFTDHARKEMDEEPLGRIHVEEVLQIIETGEIIEQYLGDTPYASCLIFGYTRAPSCLCASCR' A
#
# COMPACT_ATOMS: atom_id res chain seq x y z
N MET A 1 1.65 11.85 6.94
CA MET A 1 0.54 11.54 6.02
C MET A 1 -0.59 11.04 6.90
N ASN A 2 -1.76 11.68 6.88
CA ASN A 2 -2.87 11.26 7.74
C ASN A 2 -3.81 10.29 7.02
N GLU A 3 -4.72 9.65 7.77
CA GLU A 3 -5.67 8.67 7.22
C GLU A 3 -6.52 9.23 6.05
N VAL A 4 -6.84 10.54 6.08
CA VAL A 4 -7.63 11.19 5.03
C VAL A 4 -6.84 11.31 3.74
N GLU A 5 -5.54 11.61 3.82
CA GLU A 5 -4.64 11.69 2.67
C GLU A 5 -4.47 10.31 2.02
N VAL A 6 -4.24 9.26 2.82
CA VAL A 6 -4.10 7.88 2.34
C VAL A 6 -5.38 7.42 1.63
N ARG A 7 -6.57 7.69 2.19
CA ARG A 7 -7.84 7.34 1.54
C ARG A 7 -8.07 8.05 0.21
N ARG A 8 -7.55 9.27 0.03
CA ARG A 8 -7.60 9.97 -1.27
C ARG A 8 -6.69 9.32 -2.31
N CYS A 9 -5.61 8.64 -1.89
CA CYS A 9 -4.71 7.93 -2.79
C CYS A 9 -5.38 6.72 -3.45
N ALA A 10 -6.38 6.08 -2.82
CA ALA A 10 -7.09 4.93 -3.42
C ALA A 10 -7.64 5.24 -4.83
N ALA A 11 -8.18 6.44 -5.03
CA ALA A 11 -8.74 6.86 -6.33
C ALA A 11 -7.68 7.17 -7.41
N ASN A 12 -6.42 7.41 -7.02
CA ASN A 12 -5.34 7.83 -7.92
C ASN A 12 -4.04 7.02 -7.71
N CYS A 13 -4.16 5.79 -7.23
CA CYS A 13 -3.01 4.97 -6.86
C CYS A 13 -2.15 4.65 -8.10
N ARG A 14 -0.84 4.88 -8.00
CA ARG A 14 0.12 4.59 -9.07
C ARG A 14 1.18 3.63 -8.57
N PHE A 15 1.37 2.55 -9.31
CA PHE A 15 2.41 1.56 -9.03
C PHE A 15 3.59 1.80 -9.96
N THR A 16 4.78 1.90 -9.39
CA THR A 16 6.03 1.88 -10.16
C THR A 16 6.27 0.48 -10.73
N ASP A 17 7.09 0.36 -11.77
CA ASP A 17 7.45 -0.94 -12.34
C ASP A 17 8.12 -1.85 -11.30
N HIS A 18 8.92 -1.27 -10.41
CA HIS A 18 9.50 -2.00 -9.29
C HIS A 18 8.42 -2.55 -8.34
N ALA A 19 7.46 -1.73 -7.92
CA ALA A 19 6.37 -2.18 -7.06
C ALA A 19 5.52 -3.28 -7.71
N ARG A 20 5.26 -3.17 -9.02
CA ARG A 20 4.54 -4.21 -9.78
C ARG A 20 5.32 -5.53 -9.79
N LYS A 21 6.64 -5.47 -9.98
CA LYS A 21 7.50 -6.65 -9.95
C LYS A 21 7.49 -7.33 -8.57
N GLU A 22 7.65 -6.57 -7.50
CA GLU A 22 7.60 -7.12 -6.13
C GLU A 22 6.23 -7.73 -5.82
N MET A 23 5.14 -7.10 -6.27
CA MET A 23 3.78 -7.65 -6.15
C MET A 23 3.63 -8.98 -6.90
N ASP A 24 4.23 -9.12 -8.08
CA ASP A 24 4.16 -10.34 -8.89
C ASP A 24 5.07 -11.46 -8.37
N GLU A 25 6.21 -11.12 -7.74
CA GLU A 25 7.25 -12.04 -7.26
C GLU A 25 7.15 -12.38 -5.75
N GLU A 26 6.10 -11.91 -5.06
CA GLU A 26 5.93 -12.15 -3.62
C GLU A 26 5.94 -13.67 -3.29
N PRO A 27 6.81 -14.14 -2.38
CA PRO A 27 6.94 -15.57 -2.05
C PRO A 27 5.66 -16.26 -1.56
N LEU A 28 4.73 -15.51 -0.96
CA LEU A 28 3.45 -16.02 -0.43
C LEU A 28 2.34 -16.05 -1.49
N GLY A 29 2.62 -15.55 -2.69
CA GLY A 29 1.70 -15.49 -3.81
C GLY A 29 1.51 -14.07 -4.33
N ARG A 30 1.12 -14.00 -5.60
CA ARG A 30 0.92 -12.73 -6.29
C ARG A 30 -0.05 -11.81 -5.53
N ILE A 31 0.37 -10.57 -5.40
CA ILE A 31 -0.40 -9.48 -4.84
C ILE A 31 -1.21 -8.80 -5.94
N HIS A 32 -2.52 -8.70 -5.75
CA HIS A 32 -3.40 -8.02 -6.69
C HIS A 32 -3.55 -6.52 -6.38
N VAL A 33 -3.84 -5.71 -7.41
CA VAL A 33 -4.05 -4.25 -7.23
C VAL A 33 -5.28 -4.00 -6.36
N GLU A 34 -6.33 -4.79 -6.53
CA GLU A 34 -7.58 -4.72 -5.78
C GLU A 34 -7.34 -4.93 -4.28
N GLU A 35 -6.38 -5.79 -3.94
CA GLU A 35 -5.97 -6.06 -2.56
C GLU A 35 -5.28 -4.85 -1.93
N VAL A 36 -4.37 -4.22 -2.67
CA VAL A 36 -3.69 -3.00 -2.22
C VAL A 36 -4.71 -1.88 -2.01
N LEU A 37 -5.66 -1.69 -2.94
CA LEU A 37 -6.70 -0.68 -2.82
C LEU A 37 -7.60 -0.94 -1.61
N GLN A 38 -7.98 -2.20 -1.36
CA GLN A 38 -8.75 -2.57 -0.18
C GLN A 38 -8.02 -2.22 1.12
N ILE A 39 -6.70 -2.45 1.19
CA ILE A 39 -5.89 -2.14 2.37
C ILE A 39 -5.72 -0.63 2.53
N ILE A 40 -5.56 0.14 1.46
CA ILE A 40 -5.54 1.61 1.53
C ILE A 40 -6.86 2.15 2.09
N GLU A 41 -7.99 1.53 1.76
CA GLU A 41 -9.32 1.96 2.23
C GLU A 41 -9.62 1.55 3.68
N THR A 42 -9.23 0.32 4.07
CA THR A 42 -9.69 -0.32 5.33
C THR A 42 -8.59 -0.56 6.36
N GLY A 43 -7.33 -0.47 5.96
CA GLY A 43 -6.16 -0.76 6.79
C GLY A 43 -5.83 0.35 7.80
N GLU A 44 -4.99 0.00 8.76
CA GLU A 44 -4.47 0.87 9.79
C GLU A 44 -3.04 1.30 9.46
N ILE A 45 -2.73 2.59 9.59
CA ILE A 45 -1.35 3.07 9.47
C ILE A 45 -0.61 2.71 10.76
N ILE A 46 0.34 1.79 10.67
CA ILE A 46 1.13 1.34 11.83
C ILE A 46 2.47 2.07 11.96
N GLU A 47 2.96 2.68 10.88
CA GLU A 47 4.18 3.49 10.92
C GLU A 47 4.15 4.61 9.88
N GLN A 48 4.81 5.74 10.18
CA GLN A 48 4.88 6.89 9.29
C GLN A 48 6.34 7.36 9.14
N TYR A 49 6.78 7.49 7.90
CA TYR A 49 8.12 7.97 7.54
C TYR A 49 7.99 9.34 6.88
N LEU A 50 7.75 10.37 7.69
CA LEU A 50 7.54 11.74 7.21
C LEU A 50 8.80 12.38 6.59
N GLY A 51 9.98 11.85 6.91
CA GLY A 51 11.28 12.32 6.42
C GLY A 51 11.77 11.63 5.15
N ASP A 52 11.01 10.67 4.61
CA ASP A 52 11.40 9.95 3.39
C ASP A 52 11.49 10.87 2.18
N THR A 53 12.39 10.52 1.27
CA THR A 53 12.60 11.23 0.01
C THR A 53 12.33 10.31 -1.18
N PRO A 54 11.68 10.79 -2.25
CA PRO A 54 11.27 12.18 -2.51
C PRO A 54 9.95 12.63 -1.84
N TYR A 55 9.17 11.71 -1.28
CA TYR A 55 7.91 12.01 -0.62
C TYR A 55 7.81 11.21 0.68
N ALA A 56 7.06 11.74 1.65
CA ALA A 56 6.73 11.00 2.86
C ALA A 56 6.08 9.67 2.51
N SER A 57 6.31 8.65 3.34
CA SER A 57 5.72 7.33 3.17
C SER A 57 5.08 6.85 4.48
N CYS A 58 4.32 5.76 4.42
CA CYS A 58 3.73 5.12 5.60
C CYS A 58 3.62 3.62 5.40
N LEU A 59 3.60 2.86 6.50
CA LEU A 59 3.32 1.44 6.52
C LEU A 59 1.86 1.23 6.92
N ILE A 60 1.10 0.55 6.06
CA ILE A 60 -0.31 0.23 6.30
C ILE A 60 -0.41 -1.28 6.55
N PHE A 61 -1.06 -1.65 7.65
CA PHE A 61 -1.41 -3.03 7.96
C PHE A 61 -2.90 -3.23 7.72
N GLY A 62 -3.26 -4.29 6.99
CA GLY A 62 -4.65 -4.58 6.69
C GLY A 62 -4.85 -6.02 6.27
N TYR A 63 -6.12 -6.39 6.17
CA TYR A 63 -6.56 -7.72 5.74
C TYR A 63 -7.34 -7.59 4.45
N THR A 64 -7.04 -8.46 3.49
CA THR A 64 -7.84 -8.60 2.29
C THR A 64 -8.91 -9.66 2.51
N ARG A 65 -9.98 -9.61 1.71
CA ARG A 65 -11.05 -10.63 1.78
C ARG A 65 -10.57 -12.03 1.37
N ALA A 66 -9.37 -12.11 0.79
CA ALA A 66 -8.54 -13.31 0.66
C ALA A 66 -7.29 -13.11 1.54
N PRO A 67 -6.64 -14.14 2.09
CA PRO A 67 -5.57 -13.94 3.07
C PRO A 67 -4.23 -13.58 2.40
N SER A 68 -3.92 -12.28 2.25
CA SER A 68 -2.57 -11.78 1.90
C SER A 68 -2.27 -10.47 2.66
N CYS A 69 -1.20 -10.44 3.47
CA CYS A 69 -0.74 -9.21 4.15
C CYS A 69 0.10 -8.35 3.19
N LEU A 70 -0.13 -7.04 3.09
CA LEU A 70 0.58 -6.15 2.16
C LEU A 70 1.08 -4.85 2.80
N CYS A 71 2.32 -4.48 2.46
CA CYS A 71 2.93 -3.17 2.71
C CYS A 71 2.69 -2.26 1.50
N ALA A 72 2.12 -1.06 1.68
CA ALA A 72 1.88 -0.08 0.62
C ALA A 72 2.62 1.23 0.88
N SER A 73 3.52 1.64 -0.03
CA SER A 73 4.16 2.97 -0.05
C SER A 73 3.44 3.89 -1.04
N CYS A 74 2.93 5.04 -0.57
CA CYS A 74 2.21 6.03 -1.41
C CYS A 74 3.17 7.05 -2.03
N ARG A 75 2.94 7.42 -3.31
CA ARG A 75 3.68 8.43 -4.07
C ARG A 75 2.72 9.40 -4.77
#